data_AF-A0A0Q7U2C1-F1
#
_entry.id   AF-A0A0Q7U2C1-F1
#
_cell.length_a   1.000
_cell.length_b   1.000
_cell.length_c   1.000
_cell.angle_alpha   90.00
_cell.angle_beta   90.00
_cell.angle_gamma   90.00
#
_symmetry.space_group_name_H-M   'P 1'
#
loop_
_entity.id
_entity.type
_entity.pdbx_description
1 polymer ?
#
loop_
_entity_poly.entity_id
_entity_poly.type
_entity_poly.pdbx_seq_one_letter_code
_entity_poly.pdbx_strand_id
1 'polypeptide(L)' 'MVAVKHIKRREEIPEGERFVLVTYGEALGTVRDGDGYVFTVPQTAMSELSFTAVVHSAREVAKREKMPFVYACK' A
#
# COMPACT_ATOMS: atom_id res chain seq x y z
N MET A 1 10.78 5.35 11.40
CA MET A 1 9.75 6.09 10.65
C MET A 1 9.52 5.36 9.34
N VAL A 2 8.29 4.94 9.02
CA VAL A 2 8.00 4.24 7.74
C VAL A 2 7.87 5.28 6.64
N ALA A 3 8.68 5.14 5.60
CA ALA A 3 8.70 6.03 4.44
C ALA A 3 7.69 5.56 3.38
N VAL A 4 7.08 6.53 2.69
CA VAL A 4 6.14 6.26 1.59
C VAL A 4 6.88 6.48 0.27
N LYS A 5 6.96 5.45 -0.57
CA LYS A 5 7.51 5.50 -1.93
C LYS A 5 6.37 5.51 -2.93
N HIS A 6 6.38 6.45 -3.86
CA HIS A 6 5.41 6.46 -4.95
C HIS A 6 5.97 5.68 -6.13
N ILE A 7 5.18 4.73 -6.62
CA ILE A 7 5.50 3.87 -7.76
C ILE A 7 4.35 3.96 -8.78
N LYS A 8 4.65 3.66 -10.04
CA LYS A 8 3.67 3.58 -11.12
C LYS A 8 3.16 2.15 -11.32
N ARG A 9 4.00 1.16 -10.99
CA ARG A 9 3.70 -0.26 -11.19
C ARG A 9 4.25 -1.10 -10.06
N ARG A 10 3.58 -2.21 -9.78
CA ARG A 10 3.95 -3.14 -8.71
C ARG A 10 5.34 -3.74 -8.93
N GLU A 11 5.75 -3.90 -10.19
CA GLU A 11 7.06 -4.43 -10.59
C GLU A 11 8.24 -3.55 -10.15
N GLU A 12 8.01 -2.31 -9.70
CA GLU A 12 9.05 -1.44 -9.14
C GLU A 12 9.41 -1.80 -7.68
N ILE A 13 8.64 -2.70 -7.05
CA ILE A 13 8.95 -3.22 -5.72
C ILE A 13 10.06 -4.26 -5.86
N PRO A 14 11.20 -4.12 -5.14
CA PRO A 14 12.28 -5.09 -5.20
C PRO A 14 11.81 -6.49 -4.77
N GLU A 15 12.16 -7.51 -5.54
CA GLU A 15 11.89 -8.90 -5.16
C GLU A 15 12.58 -9.27 -3.84
N GLY A 16 11.87 -10.01 -2.99
CA GLY A 16 12.35 -10.40 -1.66
C GLY A 16 12.26 -9.32 -0.59
N GLU A 17 11.84 -8.09 -0.92
CA GLU A 17 11.55 -7.07 0.07
C GLU A 17 10.12 -7.22 0.63
N ARG A 18 9.98 -7.18 1.96
CA ARG A 18 8.67 -7.09 2.60
C ARG A 18 8.07 -5.72 2.33
N PHE A 19 6.88 -5.72 1.73
CA PHE A 19 6.25 -4.51 1.25
C PHE A 19 4.83 -4.34 1.80
N VAL A 20 4.41 -3.08 1.91
CA VAL A 20 2.99 -2.74 1.95
C VAL A 20 2.67 -1.93 0.71
N LEU A 21 1.79 -2.42 -0.15
CA LEU A 21 1.35 -1.76 -1.36
C LEU A 21 -0.04 -1.16 -1.14
N VAL A 22 -0.24 0.08 -1.56
CA VAL A 22 -1.56 0.73 -1.66
C VAL A 22 -1.83 0.97 -3.14
N THR A 23 -2.95 0.50 -3.64
CA THR A 23 -3.35 0.62 -5.04
C THR A 23 -4.86 0.83 -5.18
N TYR A 24 -5.32 1.26 -6.35
CA TYR A 24 -6.75 1.34 -6.63
C TYR A 24 -7.27 0.02 -7.20
N GLY A 25 -8.52 -0.32 -6.90
CA GLY A 25 -9.21 -1.49 -7.46
C GLY A 25 -10.72 -1.41 -7.28
N GLU A 26 -11.43 -2.51 -7.51
CA GLU A 26 -12.90 -2.51 -7.55
C GLU A 26 -13.54 -2.34 -6.17
N ALA A 27 -12.92 -2.86 -5.11
CA ALA A 27 -13.46 -2.82 -3.75
C ALA A 27 -12.39 -2.47 -2.71
N LEU A 28 -12.81 -1.90 -1.58
CA LEU A 28 -11.93 -1.71 -0.42
C LEU A 28 -11.53 -3.07 0.14
N GLY A 29 -10.23 -3.28 0.32
CA GLY A 29 -9.75 -4.55 0.86
C GLY A 29 -8.31 -4.49 1.34
N THR A 30 -7.94 -5.46 2.16
CA THR A 30 -6.56 -5.74 2.52
C THR A 30 -6.30 -7.21 2.30
N VAL A 31 -5.30 -7.52 1.48
CA VAL A 31 -4.95 -8.89 1.11
C VAL A 31 -3.48 -9.10 1.46
N ARG A 32 -3.16 -10.28 2.01
CA ARG A 32 -1.77 -10.68 2.18
C ARG A 32 -1.28 -11.27 0.86
N ASP A 33 -0.13 -10.80 0.40
CA ASP A 33 0.47 -11.23 -0.86
C ASP A 33 1.94 -11.61 -0.60
N GLY A 34 2.16 -12.93 -0.43
CA GLY A 34 3.45 -13.47 -0.02
C GLY A 34 3.96 -12.85 1.29
N ASP A 35 5.10 -12.17 1.18
CA ASP A 35 5.79 -11.46 2.26
C ASP A 35 5.30 -10.00 2.46
N GLY A 36 4.27 -9.58 1.71
CA GLY A 36 3.71 -8.23 1.76
C GLY A 36 2.20 -8.17 2.01
N TYR A 37 1.70 -6.94 2.12
CA TYR A 37 0.28 -6.60 2.22
C TYR A 37 -0.12 -5.68 1.07
N VAL A 38 -1.28 -5.93 0.48
CA VAL A 38 -1.88 -5.08 -0.55
C VAL A 38 -3.16 -4.48 -0.01
N PHE A 39 -3.22 -3.15 0.02
CA PHE A 39 -4.38 -2.35 0.35
C PHE A 39 -5.01 -1.84 -0.93
N THR A 40 -6.27 -2.18 -1.14
CA THR A 40 -7.03 -1.75 -2.31
C THR A 40 -7.94 -0.60 -1.92
N VAL A 41 -7.81 0.54 -2.59
CA VAL A 41 -8.71 1.68 -2.49
C VAL A 41 -9.76 1.53 -3.60
N PRO A 42 -11.06 1.57 -3.30
CA PRO A 42 -12.07 1.44 -4.35
C PRO A 42 -11.94 2.62 -5.34
N GLN A 43 -11.96 2.32 -6.64
CA GLN A 43 -11.91 3.34 -7.71
C GLN A 43 -13.11 4.30 -7.64
N THR A 44 -14.26 3.83 -7.15
CA THR A 44 -15.42 4.68 -6.88
C THR A 44 -15.15 5.71 -5.78
N ALA A 45 -14.16 5.47 -4.93
CA ALA A 45 -13.66 6.36 -3.91
C ALA A 45 -12.32 7.03 -4.32
N MET A 46 -12.17 7.39 -5.60
CA MET A 46 -11.03 8.12 -6.21
C MET A 46 -10.77 9.52 -5.61
N SER A 47 -11.23 9.82 -4.40
CA SER A 47 -10.85 11.02 -3.67
C SER A 47 -9.43 10.87 -3.12
N GLU A 48 -8.59 11.90 -3.29
CA GLU A 48 -7.24 11.93 -2.72
C GLU A 48 -7.23 11.73 -1.19
N LEU A 49 -8.30 12.14 -0.51
CA LEU A 49 -8.52 11.91 0.91
C LEU A 49 -8.64 10.42 1.25
N SER A 50 -9.42 9.66 0.47
CA SER A 50 -9.60 8.21 0.67
C SER A 50 -8.28 7.48 0.46
N PHE A 51 -7.54 7.83 -0.59
CA PHE A 51 -6.22 7.26 -0.82
C PHE A 51 -5.25 7.57 0.33
N THR A 52 -5.23 8.81 0.80
CA THR A 52 -4.37 9.24 1.92
C THR A 52 -4.72 8.51 3.22
N ALA A 53 -6.00 8.30 3.51
CA ALA A 53 -6.46 7.55 4.69
C ALA A 53 -6.00 6.09 4.64
N VAL A 54 -6.04 5.47 3.45
CA VAL A 54 -5.55 4.09 3.27
C VAL A 54 -4.02 4.03 3.37
N VAL A 55 -3.29 5.01 2.81
CA VAL A 55 -1.83 5.13 3.02
C VAL A 55 -1.48 5.26 4.50
N HIS A 56 -2.25 6.03 5.27
CA HIS A 56 -2.04 6.13 6.71
C HIS A 56 -2.24 4.78 7.41
N SER A 57 -3.30 4.04 7.05
CA SER A 57 -3.56 2.70 7.59
C SER A 57 -2.46 1.70 7.22
N ALA A 58 -1.99 1.74 5.97
CA ALA A 58 -0.87 0.95 5.48
C ALA A 58 0.43 1.24 6.24
N ARG A 59 0.69 2.51 6.62
CA ARG A 59 1.86 2.86 7.45
C ARG A 59 1.78 2.26 8.85
N GLU A 60 0.60 2.20 9.45
CA GLU A 60 0.44 1.57 10.77
C GLU A 60 0.69 0.05 10.71
N VAL A 61 0.24 -0.61 9.64
CA VAL A 61 0.57 -2.03 9.41
C VAL A 61 2.06 -2.22 9.17
N ALA A 62 2.68 -1.40 8.32
CA ALA A 62 4.11 -1.45 8.08
C ALA A 62 4.93 -1.25 9.37
N LYS A 63 4.51 -0.34 10.27
CA LYS A 63 5.14 -0.17 11.59
C LYS A 63 5.04 -1.43 12.45
N ARG A 64 3.85 -2.02 12.54
CA ARG A 64 3.61 -3.24 13.35
C ARG A 64 4.43 -4.43 12.83
N GLU A 65 4.48 -4.57 11.52
CA GLU A 65 5.16 -5.67 10.83
C GLU A 65 6.67 -5.40 10.60
N LYS A 66 7.19 -4.28 11.14
CA LYS A 66 8.58 -3.82 10.97
C LYS A 66 9.02 -3.71 9.51
N MET A 67 8.09 -3.34 8.62
CA MET A 67 8.36 -3.09 7.21
C MET A 67 8.87 -1.66 7.00
N PRO A 68 9.95 -1.47 6.22
CA PRO A 68 10.60 -0.16 6.08
C PRO A 68 9.81 0.81 5.20
N PHE A 69 9.02 0.29 4.25
CA PHE A 69 8.39 1.10 3.21
C PHE A 69 6.90 0.77 3.01
N VAL A 70 6.15 1.82 2.69
CA VAL A 70 4.82 1.71 2.05
C VAL A 70 4.96 2.19 0.62
N TYR A 71 4.54 1.37 -0.32
CA TYR A 71 4.49 1.67 -1.74
C TYR A 71 3.09 2.18 -2.09
N ALA A 72 3.00 3.41 -2.59
CA ALA A 72 1.78 4.01 -3.07
C ALA A 72 1.77 3.96 -4.60
N CYS A 73 0.89 3.15 -5.16
CA CYS A 73 0.65 3.03 -6.60
C CYS A 73 -0.65 3.75 -6.93
N LYS A 74 -0.51 4.99 -7.42
CA LYS A 74 -1.64 5.78 -7.92
C LYS A 74 -1.91 5.45 -9.38
#